data_AF-A0A1T4S8D4-F1
#
_entry.id   AF-A0A1T4S8D4-F1
#
_cell.length_a   1.000
_cell.length_b   1.000
_cell.length_c   1.000
_cell.angle_alpha   90.00
_cell.angle_beta   90.00
_cell.angle_gamma   90.00
#
_symmetry.space_group_name_H-M   'P 1'
#
loop_
_entity.id
_entity.type
_entity.pdbx_description
1 polymer ?
#
loop_
_entity_poly.entity_id
_entity_poly.type
_entity_poly.pdbx_seq_one_letter_code
_entity_poly.pdbx_strand_id
1 'polypeptide(L)'
;MKREYHTPDVIVYWDSDLCTHSGNCVRALPRVFRPMERPWVKTDRAAAEEIIKAIDLCPSGALRYAIPPGSRLKPDECRGPGLKRDKLKLALLQMPVTTDKAANLETAARMLAEAAVQGAELAILPEMFNCPYQNDQFPLFAELEGEQTWQFLQEQAKKHGLILVGGSIPEKDEEGHLYNTCYVFGAEGRPLARHRKVHLFDVDIPGGQYFKESDTLRPGDKLTVFNTPYCRMGVMICYDLRFPEMARIMALQGARMVIVPGAFNLTTGPAHWELLLRSRAVDNQVFTVGVAPARDERASYVSYGHSMVVDPWGQVVGQLGAEPGLLTVELDLTRVDQVRQAMPLWQHRRPDLYTLKLT
;
A
#
# COMPACT_ATOMS: atom_id res chain seq x y z
N MET A 1 2.89 26.11 -5.83
CA MET A 1 1.83 27.13 -6.03
C MET A 1 0.53 26.44 -6.46
N LYS A 2 -0.54 26.65 -5.69
CA LYS A 2 -1.87 26.08 -5.96
C LYS A 2 -2.63 26.95 -6.96
N ARG A 3 -3.23 26.33 -7.98
CA ARG A 3 -4.09 26.99 -8.98
C ARG A 3 -5.38 26.21 -9.16
N GLU A 4 -6.44 26.93 -9.52
CA GLU A 4 -7.74 26.36 -9.81
C GLU A 4 -8.21 26.78 -11.19
N TYR A 5 -8.84 25.86 -11.90
CA TYR A 5 -9.37 26.08 -13.25
C TYR A 5 -10.82 25.60 -13.29
N HIS A 6 -11.72 26.50 -13.65
CA HIS A 6 -13.16 26.29 -13.48
C HIS A 6 -13.84 26.07 -14.83
N THR A 7 -14.80 25.15 -14.86
CA THR A 7 -15.83 25.02 -15.89
C THR A 7 -17.18 24.79 -15.21
N PRO A 8 -18.31 24.85 -15.93
CA PRO A 8 -19.62 24.50 -15.37
C PRO A 8 -19.70 23.08 -14.81
N ASP A 9 -18.84 22.17 -15.29
CA ASP A 9 -18.92 20.74 -14.98
C ASP A 9 -17.76 20.20 -14.15
N VAL A 10 -16.59 20.87 -14.16
CA VAL A 10 -15.42 20.42 -13.38
C VAL A 10 -14.57 21.59 -12.91
N ILE A 11 -14.11 21.52 -11.66
CA ILE A 11 -13.05 22.36 -11.11
C ILE A 11 -11.78 21.53 -11.08
N VAL A 12 -10.73 21.96 -11.77
CA VAL A 12 -9.42 21.32 -11.76
C VAL A 12 -8.51 22.05 -10.78
N TYR A 13 -8.00 21.34 -9.79
CA TYR A 13 -7.01 21.81 -8.85
C TYR A 13 -5.64 21.33 -9.30
N TRP A 14 -4.68 22.25 -9.38
CA TRP A 14 -3.28 21.92 -9.58
C TRP A 14 -2.43 22.43 -8.43
N ASP A 15 -1.64 21.54 -7.85
CA ASP A 15 -0.57 21.87 -6.93
C ASP A 15 0.78 21.54 -7.57
N SER A 16 1.49 22.57 -8.02
CA SER A 16 2.81 22.38 -8.64
C SER A 16 3.83 21.77 -7.68
N ASP A 17 3.66 21.95 -6.38
CA ASP A 17 4.63 21.53 -5.37
C ASP A 17 4.51 20.03 -5.08
N LEU A 18 3.37 19.43 -5.43
CA LEU A 18 3.14 17.97 -5.41
C LEU A 18 3.48 17.31 -6.75
N CYS A 19 3.74 18.08 -7.81
CA CYS A 19 3.87 17.52 -9.16
C CYS A 19 5.25 16.90 -9.38
N THR A 20 5.34 15.58 -9.24
CA THR A 20 6.59 14.84 -9.52
C THR A 20 6.72 14.40 -10.97
N HIS A 21 5.63 14.38 -11.74
CA HIS A 21 5.65 13.98 -13.16
C HIS A 21 4.49 14.56 -13.98
N SER A 22 4.70 15.75 -14.57
CA SER A 22 3.71 16.36 -15.47
C SER A 22 3.55 15.58 -16.79
N GLY A 23 4.50 14.70 -17.13
CA GLY A 23 4.46 13.90 -18.36
C GLY A 23 3.26 12.97 -18.47
N ASN A 24 2.66 12.53 -17.36
CA ASN A 24 1.49 11.65 -17.42
C ASN A 24 0.23 12.38 -17.88
N CYS A 25 -0.10 13.52 -17.26
CA CYS A 25 -1.27 14.29 -17.65
C CYS A 25 -1.09 14.93 -19.04
N VAL A 26 0.13 15.37 -19.37
CA VAL A 26 0.45 15.94 -20.70
C VAL A 26 0.30 14.89 -21.79
N ARG A 27 0.79 13.66 -21.58
CA ARG A 27 0.61 12.57 -22.57
C ARG A 27 -0.85 12.11 -22.66
N ALA A 28 -1.55 12.07 -21.53
CA ALA A 28 -2.93 11.62 -21.48
C ALA A 28 -3.89 12.59 -22.18
N LEU A 29 -3.71 13.90 -22.00
CA LEU A 29 -4.59 14.91 -22.59
C LEU A 29 -3.81 16.18 -23.00
N PRO A 30 -2.98 16.10 -24.06
CA PRO A 30 -2.02 17.15 -24.44
C PRO A 30 -2.67 18.44 -24.90
N ARG A 31 -3.96 18.42 -25.24
CA ARG A 31 -4.74 19.61 -25.56
C ARG A 31 -5.14 20.42 -24.32
N VAL A 32 -5.25 19.77 -23.16
CA VAL A 32 -5.64 20.40 -21.89
C VAL A 32 -4.42 20.76 -21.05
N PHE A 33 -3.47 19.84 -20.86
CA PHE A 33 -2.28 20.08 -20.02
C PHE A 33 -1.10 20.55 -20.87
N ARG A 34 -0.82 21.86 -20.87
CA ARG A 34 0.13 22.54 -21.77
C ARG A 34 1.26 23.21 -20.95
N PRO A 35 2.33 22.50 -20.56
CA PRO A 35 3.39 23.00 -19.65
C PRO A 35 4.02 24.33 -20.08
N MET A 36 4.11 24.53 -21.40
CA MET A 36 4.70 25.72 -22.02
C MET A 36 3.72 26.89 -22.17
N GLU A 37 2.44 26.73 -21.85
CA GLU A 37 1.43 27.78 -21.97
C GLU A 37 1.00 28.33 -20.60
N ARG A 38 0.41 29.52 -20.63
CA ARG A 38 -0.27 30.13 -19.49
C ARG A 38 -1.70 30.52 -19.90
N PRO A 39 -2.74 30.08 -19.17
CA PRO A 39 -2.73 29.06 -18.11
C PRO A 39 -2.20 27.69 -18.57
N TRP A 40 -1.60 26.94 -17.63
CA TRP A 40 -1.07 25.58 -17.85
C TRP A 40 -2.16 24.56 -18.20
N VAL A 41 -3.33 24.67 -17.55
CA VAL A 41 -4.50 23.81 -17.80
C VAL A 41 -5.52 24.60 -18.63
N LYS A 42 -5.92 24.03 -19.76
CA LYS A 42 -6.93 24.57 -20.70
C LYS A 42 -8.21 23.74 -20.60
N THR A 43 -8.99 23.98 -19.54
CA THR A 43 -10.19 23.19 -19.22
C THR A 43 -11.32 23.33 -20.24
N ASP A 44 -11.21 24.29 -21.16
CA ASP A 44 -12.11 24.53 -22.29
C ASP A 44 -11.82 23.66 -23.51
N ARG A 45 -10.72 22.88 -23.51
CA ARG A 45 -10.25 22.13 -24.69
C ARG A 45 -10.60 20.65 -24.72
N ALA A 46 -11.35 20.15 -23.74
CA ALA A 46 -11.88 18.79 -23.72
C ALA A 46 -13.15 18.71 -22.87
N ALA A 47 -13.91 17.63 -23.02
CA ALA A 47 -15.04 17.37 -22.14
C ALA A 47 -14.57 17.11 -20.70
N ALA A 48 -15.39 17.45 -19.72
CA ALA A 48 -15.03 17.38 -18.31
C ALA A 48 -14.66 15.94 -17.89
N GLU A 49 -15.31 14.93 -18.45
CA GLU A 49 -15.01 13.51 -18.25
C GLU A 49 -13.60 13.15 -18.73
N GLU A 50 -13.17 13.67 -19.87
CA GLU A 50 -11.83 13.42 -20.39
C GLU A 50 -10.76 14.07 -19.52
N ILE A 51 -11.04 15.28 -19.04
CA ILE A 51 -10.17 16.01 -18.11
C ILE A 51 -10.00 15.20 -16.83
N ILE A 52 -11.11 14.71 -16.25
CA ILE A 52 -11.09 13.92 -15.03
C ILE A 52 -10.28 12.63 -15.22
N LYS A 53 -10.51 11.90 -16.32
CA LYS A 53 -9.75 10.68 -16.65
C LYS A 53 -8.25 10.93 -16.73
N ALA A 54 -7.84 12.08 -17.26
CA ALA A 54 -6.43 12.46 -17.33
C ALA A 54 -5.87 12.92 -15.97
N ILE A 55 -6.69 13.52 -15.11
CA ILE A 55 -6.36 13.86 -13.73
C ILE A 55 -6.14 12.59 -12.90
N ASP A 56 -6.96 11.55 -13.06
CA ASP A 56 -6.84 10.29 -12.34
C ASP A 56 -5.54 9.53 -12.63
N LEU A 57 -4.90 9.83 -13.76
CA LEU A 57 -3.56 9.33 -14.09
C LEU A 57 -2.44 10.07 -13.35
N CYS A 58 -2.75 11.12 -12.59
CA CYS A 58 -1.76 11.87 -11.82
C CYS A 58 -1.27 11.02 -10.63
N PRO A 59 -0.01 10.54 -10.67
CA PRO A 59 0.49 9.63 -9.66
C PRO A 59 0.78 10.36 -8.34
N SER A 60 0.88 11.68 -8.32
CA SER A 60 1.28 12.42 -7.14
C SER A 60 0.14 13.16 -6.43
N GLY A 61 -1.08 13.12 -6.98
CA GLY A 61 -2.20 13.93 -6.48
C GLY A 61 -2.03 15.44 -6.70
N ALA A 62 -1.03 15.83 -7.50
CA ALA A 62 -0.83 17.22 -7.93
C ALA A 62 -2.00 17.76 -8.75
N LEU A 63 -2.66 16.89 -9.50
CA LEU A 63 -3.94 17.20 -10.13
C LEU A 63 -5.05 16.53 -9.33
N ARG A 64 -6.09 17.30 -9.02
CA ARG A 64 -7.33 16.85 -8.40
C ARG A 64 -8.50 17.54 -9.08
N TYR A 65 -9.71 17.04 -8.87
CA TYR A 65 -10.90 17.69 -9.39
C TYR A 65 -12.02 17.75 -8.34
N ALA A 66 -12.97 18.65 -8.55
CA ALA A 66 -14.28 18.63 -7.91
C ALA A 66 -15.36 18.86 -8.97
N ILE A 67 -16.56 18.35 -8.70
CA ILE A 67 -17.73 18.57 -9.55
C ILE A 67 -18.55 19.70 -8.90
N PRO A 68 -18.75 20.86 -9.59
CA PRO A 68 -19.57 21.94 -9.07
C PRO A 68 -21.02 21.52 -8.79
N PRO A 69 -21.68 22.12 -7.79
CA PRO A 69 -23.13 21.98 -7.62
C PRO A 69 -23.87 22.40 -8.90
N GLY A 70 -24.75 21.53 -9.41
CA GLY A 70 -25.50 21.76 -10.65
C GLY A 70 -24.81 21.30 -11.93
N SER A 71 -23.63 20.67 -11.85
CA SER A 71 -23.03 19.99 -13.00
C SER A 71 -23.92 18.87 -13.52
N ARG A 72 -23.82 18.62 -14.83
CA ARG A 72 -24.49 17.48 -15.48
C ARG A 72 -23.76 16.16 -15.25
N LEU A 73 -22.53 16.22 -14.76
CA LEU A 73 -21.70 15.04 -14.48
C LEU A 73 -22.17 14.31 -13.24
N LYS A 74 -22.26 12.98 -13.34
CA LYS A 74 -22.37 12.11 -12.17
C LYS A 74 -20.96 11.71 -11.73
N PRO A 75 -20.61 11.81 -10.43
CA PRO A 75 -19.29 11.46 -9.91
C PRO A 75 -18.78 10.07 -10.32
N ASP A 76 -19.70 9.12 -10.49
CA ASP A 76 -19.39 7.73 -10.85
C ASP A 76 -19.06 7.55 -12.35
N GLU A 77 -19.54 8.45 -13.22
CA GLU A 77 -19.35 8.40 -14.67
C GLU A 77 -18.00 9.01 -15.11
N CYS A 78 -17.37 9.81 -14.24
CA CYS A 78 -16.15 10.54 -14.56
C CYS A 78 -14.85 9.81 -14.19
N ARG A 79 -14.92 8.71 -13.43
CA ARG A 79 -13.72 7.98 -12.99
C ARG A 79 -12.89 7.49 -14.20
N GLY A 80 -11.57 7.63 -14.08
CA GLY A 80 -10.55 7.18 -15.02
C GLY A 80 -10.81 5.78 -15.57
N PRO A 81 -10.45 5.49 -16.84
CA PRO A 81 -10.45 4.13 -17.36
C PRO A 81 -9.45 3.30 -16.53
N GLY A 82 -9.95 2.62 -15.51
CA GLY A 82 -9.11 1.92 -14.55
C GLY A 82 -9.83 1.61 -13.24
N LEU A 83 -10.49 2.58 -12.62
CA LEU A 83 -11.21 2.46 -11.34
C LEU A 83 -12.57 1.75 -11.54
N LYS A 84 -12.55 0.48 -11.94
CA LYS A 84 -13.74 -0.22 -12.47
C LYS A 84 -14.53 -1.01 -11.43
N ARG A 85 -14.05 -1.15 -10.19
CA ARG A 85 -14.72 -2.00 -9.21
C ARG A 85 -14.76 -1.31 -7.84
N ASP A 86 -15.98 -1.01 -7.41
CA ASP A 86 -16.29 -0.58 -6.04
C ASP A 86 -16.07 -1.72 -5.03
N LYS A 87 -15.97 -2.96 -5.51
CA LYS A 87 -15.67 -4.13 -4.70
C LYS A 87 -14.29 -4.70 -5.03
N LEU A 88 -13.54 -5.07 -4.01
CA LEU A 88 -12.25 -5.73 -4.15
C LEU A 88 -12.23 -6.97 -3.27
N LYS A 89 -12.03 -8.14 -3.85
CA LYS A 89 -11.76 -9.36 -3.08
C LYS A 89 -10.26 -9.53 -2.90
N LEU A 90 -9.81 -9.60 -1.66
CA LEU A 90 -8.40 -9.73 -1.32
C LEU A 90 -8.13 -10.92 -0.40
N ALA A 91 -6.90 -11.45 -0.47
CA ALA A 91 -6.43 -12.61 0.25
C ALA A 91 -5.21 -12.30 1.12
N LEU A 92 -5.23 -12.71 2.39
CA LEU A 92 -4.14 -12.58 3.35
C LEU A 92 -3.55 -13.97 3.59
N LEU A 93 -2.28 -14.15 3.22
CA LEU A 93 -1.61 -15.44 3.26
C LEU A 93 -0.77 -15.55 4.54
N GLN A 94 -1.38 -15.97 5.64
CA GLN A 94 -0.66 -16.25 6.88
C GLN A 94 0.03 -17.61 6.77
N MET A 95 1.23 -17.63 6.21
CA MET A 95 1.99 -18.84 5.95
C MET A 95 3.04 -19.12 7.03
N PRO A 96 3.40 -20.38 7.30
CA PRO A 96 4.61 -20.70 8.05
C PRO A 96 5.84 -20.24 7.26
N VAL A 97 6.87 -19.78 7.98
CA VAL A 97 8.17 -19.44 7.39
C VAL A 97 9.23 -20.32 8.03
N THR A 98 10.00 -21.00 7.20
CA THR A 98 11.01 -21.98 7.60
C THR A 98 12.41 -21.53 7.19
N THR A 99 13.43 -22.30 7.57
CA THR A 99 14.82 -22.10 7.12
C THR A 99 15.09 -22.61 5.71
N ASP A 100 14.09 -23.16 5.01
CA ASP A 100 14.22 -23.59 3.62
C ASP A 100 13.46 -22.61 2.71
N LYS A 101 14.23 -21.81 1.95
CA LYS A 101 13.69 -20.85 0.99
C LYS A 101 12.77 -21.53 -0.03
N ALA A 102 13.15 -22.69 -0.56
CA ALA A 102 12.36 -23.38 -1.58
C ALA A 102 11.02 -23.85 -1.00
N ALA A 103 11.01 -24.39 0.22
CA ALA A 103 9.78 -24.79 0.91
C ALA A 103 8.86 -23.59 1.20
N ASN A 104 9.44 -22.43 1.52
CA ASN A 104 8.69 -21.19 1.71
C ASN A 104 8.03 -20.73 0.39
N LEU A 105 8.78 -20.72 -0.72
CA LEU A 105 8.24 -20.36 -2.04
C LEU A 105 7.16 -21.35 -2.51
N GLU A 106 7.33 -22.65 -2.27
CA GLU A 106 6.33 -23.67 -2.59
C GLU A 106 5.03 -23.45 -1.78
N THR A 107 5.16 -23.15 -0.49
CA THR A 107 4.02 -22.84 0.37
C THR A 107 3.29 -21.58 -0.11
N ALA A 108 4.04 -20.53 -0.45
CA ALA A 108 3.47 -19.30 -1.01
C ALA A 108 2.73 -19.57 -2.33
N ALA A 109 3.32 -20.37 -3.24
CA ALA A 109 2.71 -20.73 -4.51
C ALA A 109 1.38 -21.46 -4.33
N ARG A 110 1.33 -22.44 -3.41
CA ARG A 110 0.11 -23.18 -3.08
C ARG A 110 -0.99 -22.25 -2.56
N MET A 111 -0.66 -21.36 -1.64
CA MET A 111 -1.63 -20.43 -1.05
C MET A 111 -2.09 -19.36 -2.06
N LEU A 112 -1.20 -18.90 -2.96
CA LEU A 112 -1.57 -17.98 -4.05
C LEU A 112 -2.51 -18.64 -5.06
N ALA A 113 -2.26 -19.91 -5.41
CA ALA A 113 -3.15 -20.68 -6.25
C ALA A 113 -4.53 -20.87 -5.59
N GLU A 114 -4.57 -21.16 -4.29
CA GLU A 114 -5.81 -21.26 -3.52
C GLU A 114 -6.56 -19.92 -3.47
N ALA A 115 -5.86 -18.80 -3.22
CA ALA A 115 -6.45 -17.47 -3.25
C ALA A 115 -7.07 -17.13 -4.61
N ALA A 116 -6.40 -17.49 -5.70
CA ALA A 116 -6.91 -17.31 -7.06
C ALA A 116 -8.18 -18.14 -7.31
N VAL A 117 -8.22 -19.39 -6.83
CA VAL A 117 -9.42 -20.25 -6.89
C VAL A 117 -10.59 -19.66 -6.10
N GLN A 118 -10.32 -19.01 -4.96
CA GLN A 118 -11.33 -18.28 -4.18
C GLN A 118 -11.77 -16.94 -4.82
N GLY A 119 -11.19 -16.59 -5.97
CA GLY A 119 -11.51 -15.40 -6.76
C GLY A 119 -10.90 -14.12 -6.20
N ALA A 120 -9.83 -14.22 -5.40
CA ALA A 120 -9.09 -13.04 -4.98
C ALA A 120 -8.51 -12.31 -6.19
N GLU A 121 -8.52 -10.98 -6.14
CA GLU A 121 -7.96 -10.08 -7.15
C GLU A 121 -6.67 -9.42 -6.65
N LEU A 122 -6.50 -9.38 -5.33
CA LEU A 122 -5.30 -8.92 -4.65
C LEU A 122 -4.89 -9.96 -3.60
N ALA A 123 -3.61 -10.34 -3.58
CA ALA A 123 -3.06 -11.26 -2.60
C ALA A 123 -1.86 -10.63 -1.90
N ILE A 124 -1.72 -10.89 -0.60
CA ILE A 124 -0.69 -10.27 0.24
C ILE A 124 0.04 -11.39 1.00
N LEU A 125 1.36 -11.46 0.82
CA LEU A 125 2.26 -12.31 1.59
C LEU A 125 2.77 -11.56 2.85
N PRO A 126 3.32 -12.28 3.85
CA PRO A 126 3.78 -11.66 5.08
C PRO A 126 5.20 -11.07 4.97
N GLU A 127 5.63 -10.33 6.00
CA GLU A 127 7.02 -9.86 6.12
C GLU A 127 8.01 -11.03 6.14
N MET A 128 9.13 -10.87 5.44
CA MET A 128 10.21 -11.86 5.31
C MET A 128 9.71 -13.27 4.97
N PHE A 129 8.74 -13.40 4.06
CA PHE A 129 8.10 -14.69 3.79
C PHE A 129 9.05 -15.76 3.24
N ASN A 130 10.19 -15.36 2.67
CA ASN A 130 11.19 -16.26 2.10
C ASN A 130 12.36 -16.56 3.04
N CYS A 131 12.44 -15.93 4.22
CA CYS A 131 13.62 -15.92 5.09
C CYS A 131 13.22 -15.94 6.58
N PRO A 132 13.84 -16.77 7.44
CA PRO A 132 13.67 -16.65 8.88
C PRO A 132 14.01 -15.23 9.38
N TYR A 133 13.21 -14.70 10.30
CA TYR A 133 13.37 -13.34 10.80
C TYR A 133 14.52 -13.25 11.83
N GLN A 134 15.76 -13.34 11.34
CA GLN A 134 17.00 -13.40 12.10
C GLN A 134 18.12 -12.65 11.38
N ASN A 135 18.89 -11.84 12.10
CA ASN A 135 19.94 -10.99 11.53
C ASN A 135 21.01 -11.78 10.76
N ASP A 136 21.43 -12.94 11.24
CA ASP A 136 22.42 -13.79 10.57
C ASP A 136 21.88 -14.51 9.32
N GLN A 137 20.56 -14.63 9.19
CA GLN A 137 19.91 -15.22 8.02
C GLN A 137 19.74 -14.21 6.89
N PHE A 138 19.56 -12.91 7.19
CA PHE A 138 19.30 -11.91 6.14
C PHE A 138 20.37 -11.89 5.03
N PRO A 139 21.69 -11.87 5.31
CA PRO A 139 22.71 -11.89 4.25
C PRO A 139 22.72 -13.17 3.42
N LEU A 140 22.37 -14.32 4.03
CA LEU A 140 22.36 -15.63 3.37
C LEU A 140 21.18 -15.78 2.42
N PHE A 141 20.04 -15.17 2.78
CA PHE A 141 18.81 -15.22 2.00
C PHE A 141 18.66 -14.04 1.06
N ALA A 142 19.49 -12.99 1.21
CA ALA A 142 19.37 -11.76 0.46
C ALA A 142 19.52 -11.98 -1.05
N GLU A 143 18.67 -11.31 -1.81
CA GLU A 143 18.62 -11.41 -3.25
C GLU A 143 18.67 -10.02 -3.90
N LEU A 144 19.32 -9.93 -5.05
CA LEU A 144 19.22 -8.76 -5.92
C LEU A 144 17.81 -8.69 -6.53
N GLU A 145 17.37 -7.48 -6.87
CA GLU A 145 16.18 -7.31 -7.67
C GLU A 145 16.32 -8.07 -9.01
N GLY A 146 15.30 -8.87 -9.36
CA GLY A 146 15.34 -9.71 -10.55
C GLY A 146 15.88 -11.13 -10.33
N GLU A 147 16.27 -11.52 -9.11
CA GLU A 147 16.65 -12.90 -8.79
C GLU A 147 15.42 -13.78 -8.43
N GLN A 148 15.67 -14.96 -7.86
CA GLN A 148 14.73 -16.07 -7.73
C GLN A 148 13.37 -15.66 -7.16
N THR A 149 13.34 -15.01 -5.99
CA THR A 149 12.10 -14.64 -5.30
C THR A 149 11.39 -13.51 -6.03
N TRP A 150 12.12 -12.56 -6.62
CA TRP A 150 11.52 -11.51 -7.45
C TRP A 150 10.83 -12.06 -8.69
N GLN A 151 11.52 -12.96 -9.42
CA GLN A 151 10.97 -13.64 -10.61
C GLN A 151 9.77 -14.50 -10.24
N PHE A 152 9.88 -15.26 -9.13
CA PHE A 152 8.78 -16.03 -8.57
C PHE A 152 7.54 -15.16 -8.34
N LEU A 153 7.67 -14.02 -7.65
CA LEU A 153 6.55 -13.13 -7.38
C LEU A 153 5.93 -12.58 -8.69
N GLN A 154 6.75 -12.15 -9.64
CA GLN A 154 6.30 -11.71 -10.96
C GLN A 154 5.50 -12.80 -11.69
N GLU A 155 6.02 -14.02 -11.71
CA GLU A 155 5.41 -15.16 -12.38
C GLU A 155 4.10 -15.58 -11.72
N GLN A 156 4.05 -15.65 -10.38
CA GLN A 156 2.82 -15.98 -9.66
C GLN A 156 1.73 -14.92 -9.89
N ALA A 157 2.09 -13.63 -9.87
CA ALA A 157 1.15 -12.54 -10.15
C ALA A 157 0.54 -12.69 -11.54
N LYS A 158 1.38 -12.91 -12.57
CA LYS A 158 0.93 -13.10 -13.95
C LYS A 158 0.13 -14.38 -14.15
N LYS A 159 0.61 -15.50 -13.61
CA LYS A 159 -0.02 -16.83 -13.75
C LYS A 159 -1.44 -16.84 -13.18
N HIS A 160 -1.65 -16.16 -12.06
CA HIS A 160 -2.92 -16.16 -11.35
C HIS A 160 -3.77 -14.90 -11.59
N GLY A 161 -3.28 -13.92 -12.36
CA GLY A 161 -3.99 -12.67 -12.61
C GLY A 161 -4.19 -11.83 -11.35
N LEU A 162 -3.26 -11.91 -10.38
CA LEU A 162 -3.36 -11.27 -9.07
C LEU A 162 -2.56 -9.97 -9.04
N ILE A 163 -3.11 -8.94 -8.39
CA ILE A 163 -2.26 -7.89 -7.81
C ILE A 163 -1.57 -8.50 -6.59
N LEU A 164 -0.26 -8.70 -6.67
CA LEU A 164 0.50 -9.38 -5.63
C LEU A 164 1.34 -8.39 -4.84
N VAL A 165 1.01 -8.21 -3.57
CA VAL A 165 1.90 -7.59 -2.59
C VAL A 165 2.77 -8.70 -2.03
N GLY A 166 4.03 -8.76 -2.47
CA GLY A 166 4.97 -9.84 -2.20
C GLY A 166 5.54 -9.86 -0.79
N GLY A 167 4.77 -9.41 0.20
CA GLY A 167 5.21 -9.38 1.59
C GLY A 167 6.48 -8.57 1.75
N SER A 168 7.52 -9.16 2.33
CA SER A 168 8.87 -8.65 2.12
C SER A 168 9.93 -9.74 2.08
N ILE A 169 11.12 -9.38 1.61
CA ILE A 169 12.31 -10.23 1.53
C ILE A 169 13.55 -9.42 1.94
N PRO A 170 14.67 -10.07 2.32
CA PRO A 170 15.96 -9.39 2.36
C PRO A 170 16.39 -9.07 0.92
N GLU A 171 16.39 -7.79 0.54
CA GLU A 171 16.94 -7.30 -0.73
C GLU A 171 18.42 -6.95 -0.51
N LYS A 172 19.28 -7.34 -1.45
CA LYS A 172 20.63 -6.79 -1.61
C LYS A 172 20.62 -5.73 -2.71
N ASP A 173 21.31 -4.61 -2.53
CA ASP A 173 21.61 -3.68 -3.63
C ASP A 173 22.95 -4.00 -4.32
N GLU A 174 23.26 -3.27 -5.39
CA GLU A 174 24.48 -3.46 -6.17
C GLU A 174 25.75 -3.18 -5.34
N GLU A 175 25.64 -2.31 -4.34
CA GLU A 175 26.69 -1.96 -3.38
C GLU A 175 26.82 -2.97 -2.23
N GLY A 176 25.94 -3.98 -2.16
CA GLY A 176 25.95 -5.03 -1.14
C GLY A 176 25.25 -4.68 0.17
N HIS A 177 24.53 -3.55 0.24
CA HIS A 177 23.69 -3.22 1.38
C HIS A 177 22.40 -4.05 1.38
N LEU A 178 21.91 -4.34 2.58
CA LEU A 178 20.72 -5.15 2.78
C LEU A 178 19.52 -4.31 3.23
N TYR A 179 18.33 -4.64 2.75
CA TYR A 179 17.08 -3.97 3.10
C TYR A 179 15.96 -4.99 3.32
N ASN A 180 14.97 -4.63 4.14
CA ASN A 180 13.70 -5.34 4.22
C ASN A 180 12.75 -4.76 3.17
N THR A 181 12.50 -5.49 2.08
CA THR A 181 11.87 -4.93 0.87
C THR A 181 10.61 -5.66 0.46
N CYS A 182 9.53 -4.91 0.30
CA CYS A 182 8.29 -5.33 -0.33
C CYS A 182 8.31 -4.98 -1.82
N TYR A 183 8.11 -5.98 -2.68
CA TYR A 183 7.82 -5.80 -4.10
C TYR A 183 6.34 -5.99 -4.36
N VAL A 184 5.76 -5.14 -5.22
CA VAL A 184 4.35 -5.24 -5.63
C VAL A 184 4.29 -5.43 -7.13
N PHE A 185 3.53 -6.43 -7.57
CA PHE A 185 3.29 -6.73 -8.97
C PHE A 185 1.81 -6.60 -9.32
N GLY A 186 1.51 -6.12 -10.51
CA GLY A 186 0.16 -6.15 -11.07
C GLY A 186 -0.17 -7.52 -11.67
N ALA A 187 -1.46 -7.72 -11.98
CA ALA A 187 -1.99 -8.97 -12.56
C ALA A 187 -1.32 -9.44 -13.86
N GLU A 188 -0.59 -8.56 -14.55
CA GLU A 188 0.18 -8.90 -15.76
C GLU A 188 1.65 -9.24 -15.48
N GLY A 189 2.06 -9.31 -14.20
CA GLY A 189 3.46 -9.46 -13.77
C GLY A 189 4.28 -8.18 -13.84
N ARG A 190 3.66 -7.03 -14.12
CA ARG A 190 4.37 -5.73 -14.18
C ARG A 190 4.69 -5.22 -12.77
N PRO A 191 5.92 -4.80 -12.45
CA PRO A 191 6.22 -4.20 -11.16
C PRO A 191 5.45 -2.87 -11.01
N LEU A 192 4.77 -2.71 -9.88
CA LEU A 192 3.97 -1.52 -9.53
C LEU A 192 4.63 -0.68 -8.45
N ALA A 193 5.33 -1.32 -7.51
CA ALA A 193 6.00 -0.65 -6.41
C ALA A 193 7.15 -1.49 -5.84
N ARG A 194 8.12 -0.78 -5.27
CA ARG A 194 9.16 -1.32 -4.39
C ARG A 194 9.18 -0.46 -3.14
N HIS A 195 9.14 -1.08 -1.98
CA HIS A 195 9.15 -0.39 -0.69
C HIS A 195 10.20 -1.03 0.22
N ARG A 196 11.25 -0.29 0.52
CA ARG A 196 12.23 -0.63 1.56
C ARG A 196 11.70 -0.10 2.88
N LYS A 197 11.65 -0.94 3.92
CA LYS A 197 11.20 -0.60 5.27
C LYS A 197 11.92 0.64 5.77
N VAL A 198 11.17 1.68 6.14
CA VAL A 198 11.74 2.99 6.48
C VAL A 198 12.19 3.00 7.93
N HIS A 199 11.38 2.43 8.83
CA HIS A 199 11.67 2.38 10.25
C HIS A 199 12.10 0.97 10.64
N LEU A 200 13.39 0.80 10.94
CA LEU A 200 13.95 -0.47 11.38
C LEU A 200 13.52 -0.79 12.81
N PHE A 201 13.29 -2.07 13.08
CA PHE A 201 12.91 -2.60 14.39
C PHE A 201 14.15 -2.73 15.28
N ASP A 202 14.48 -1.63 15.95
CA ASP A 202 15.52 -1.59 16.98
C ASP A 202 14.86 -1.44 18.35
N VAL A 203 14.67 -2.57 19.02
CA VAL A 203 13.97 -2.65 20.29
C VAL A 203 14.81 -3.39 21.32
N ASP A 204 14.95 -2.74 22.47
CA ASP A 204 15.58 -3.25 23.68
C ASP A 204 14.58 -3.08 24.83
N ILE A 205 13.76 -4.11 25.07
CA ILE A 205 12.81 -4.12 26.19
C ILE A 205 13.49 -4.79 27.38
N PRO A 206 13.76 -4.08 28.49
CA PRO A 206 14.35 -4.70 29.68
C PRO A 206 13.53 -5.89 30.19
N GLY A 207 14.13 -7.07 30.25
CA GLY A 207 13.45 -8.32 30.62
C GLY A 207 12.49 -8.88 29.57
N GLY A 208 12.42 -8.26 28.38
CA GLY A 208 11.63 -8.68 27.23
C GLY A 208 12.53 -9.05 26.05
N GLN A 209 12.10 -8.67 24.84
CA GLN A 209 12.84 -8.98 23.62
C GLN A 209 13.88 -7.91 23.30
N TYR A 210 15.08 -8.38 22.94
CA TYR A 210 16.12 -7.60 22.29
C TYR A 210 16.20 -8.00 20.80
N PHE A 211 16.03 -7.05 19.90
CA PHE A 211 16.23 -7.24 18.47
C PHE A 211 16.62 -5.90 17.82
N LYS A 212 17.67 -5.90 17.00
CA LYS A 212 18.09 -4.72 16.23
C LYS A 212 18.26 -5.07 14.76
N GLU A 213 17.27 -4.71 13.94
CA GLU A 213 17.38 -4.84 12.48
C GLU A 213 18.56 -4.03 11.94
N SER A 214 18.89 -2.89 12.56
CA SER A 214 19.96 -1.99 12.10
C SER A 214 21.36 -2.59 12.11
N ASP A 215 21.57 -3.70 12.84
CA ASP A 215 22.86 -4.40 12.87
C ASP A 215 23.19 -5.04 11.51
N THR A 216 22.17 -5.24 10.65
CA THR A 216 22.33 -5.93 9.36
C THR A 216 21.65 -5.21 8.19
N LEU A 217 20.50 -4.58 8.45
CA LEU A 217 19.68 -3.94 7.43
C LEU A 217 19.83 -2.41 7.44
N ARG A 218 19.60 -1.79 6.28
CA ARG A 218 19.53 -0.34 6.12
C ARG A 218 18.09 0.13 5.97
N PRO A 219 17.76 1.34 6.44
CA PRO A 219 16.44 1.92 6.24
C PRO A 219 16.23 2.30 4.78
N GLY A 220 14.98 2.19 4.33
CA GLY A 220 14.51 2.81 3.10
C GLY A 220 14.43 4.34 3.21
N ASP A 221 14.44 5.00 2.06
CA ASP A 221 14.50 6.47 1.95
C ASP A 221 13.21 7.10 1.41
N LYS A 222 12.16 6.30 1.14
CA LYS A 222 10.94 6.74 0.45
C LYS A 222 9.69 6.10 1.02
N LEU A 223 8.62 6.90 1.11
CA LEU A 223 7.27 6.40 1.32
C LEU A 223 6.69 5.89 0.00
N THR A 224 6.03 4.74 0.03
CA THR A 224 5.55 4.08 -1.19
C THR A 224 4.03 4.07 -1.27
N VAL A 225 3.50 4.74 -2.30
CA VAL A 225 2.11 4.62 -2.75
C VAL A 225 2.08 4.20 -4.22
N PHE A 226 1.12 3.37 -4.60
CA PHE A 226 0.96 2.88 -5.96
C PHE A 226 -0.51 2.84 -6.37
N ASN A 227 -0.73 2.87 -7.69
CA ASN A 227 -2.07 2.85 -8.26
C ASN A 227 -2.44 1.44 -8.69
N THR A 228 -3.71 1.08 -8.48
CA THR A 228 -4.33 -0.14 -9.00
C THR A 228 -5.61 0.21 -9.76
N PRO A 229 -6.22 -0.75 -10.49
CA PRO A 229 -7.58 -0.60 -11.02
C PRO A 229 -8.70 -0.42 -9.97
N TYR A 230 -8.38 -0.45 -8.66
CA TYR A 230 -9.38 -0.34 -7.61
C TYR A 230 -9.26 0.97 -6.85
N CYS A 231 -8.06 1.26 -6.37
CA CYS A 231 -7.74 2.50 -5.67
C CYS A 231 -6.22 2.70 -5.60
N ARG A 232 -5.81 3.87 -5.10
CA ARG A 232 -4.44 4.07 -4.66
C ARG A 232 -4.23 3.39 -3.31
N MET A 233 -3.10 2.71 -3.17
CA MET A 233 -2.73 1.95 -1.98
C MET A 233 -1.35 2.40 -1.48
N GLY A 234 -1.13 2.34 -0.18
CA GLY A 234 0.17 2.54 0.46
C GLY A 234 0.73 1.22 1.01
N VAL A 235 2.06 1.13 1.11
CA VAL A 235 2.76 -0.01 1.73
C VAL A 235 3.58 0.48 2.91
N MET A 236 3.45 -0.23 4.02
CA MET A 236 4.31 -0.15 5.20
C MET A 236 4.84 -1.55 5.50
N ILE A 237 5.97 -1.66 6.20
CA ILE A 237 6.43 -2.95 6.72
C ILE A 237 6.52 -2.87 8.24
N CYS A 238 5.73 -3.71 8.92
CA CYS A 238 5.82 -4.00 10.35
C CYS A 238 5.97 -2.76 11.25
N TYR A 239 7.20 -2.41 11.63
CA TYR A 239 7.50 -1.33 12.56
C TYR A 239 7.11 0.06 12.03
N ASP A 240 7.05 0.23 10.70
CA ASP A 240 6.49 1.43 10.05
C ASP A 240 5.09 1.77 10.57
N LEU A 241 4.30 0.74 10.94
CA LEU A 241 2.95 0.91 11.47
C LEU A 241 2.93 1.78 12.74
N ARG A 242 4.01 1.84 13.51
CA ARG A 242 4.10 2.65 14.74
C ARG A 242 4.18 4.15 14.48
N PHE A 243 4.48 4.57 13.25
CA PHE A 243 4.71 5.97 12.87
C PHE A 243 3.46 6.53 12.14
N PRO A 244 2.55 7.23 12.84
CA PRO A 244 1.28 7.69 12.26
C PRO A 244 1.46 8.66 11.09
N GLU A 245 2.57 9.39 11.03
CA GLU A 245 2.93 10.33 9.97
C GLU A 245 2.94 9.64 8.61
N MET A 246 3.47 8.41 8.54
CA MET A 246 3.59 7.66 7.30
C MET A 246 2.21 7.33 6.72
N ALA A 247 1.28 6.84 7.55
CA ALA A 247 -0.09 6.54 7.11
C ALA A 247 -0.83 7.82 6.72
N ARG A 248 -0.62 8.89 7.48
CA ARG A 248 -1.22 10.19 7.18
C ARG A 248 -0.74 10.74 5.85
N ILE A 249 0.56 10.68 5.57
CA ILE A 249 1.12 11.15 4.29
C ILE A 249 0.59 10.30 3.13
N MET A 250 0.57 8.97 3.24
CA MET A 250 0.01 8.09 2.21
C MET A 250 -1.46 8.40 1.93
N ALA A 251 -2.26 8.57 2.98
CA ALA A 251 -3.65 8.96 2.83
C ALA A 251 -3.77 10.32 2.14
N LEU A 252 -2.95 11.32 2.53
CA LEU A 252 -2.94 12.65 1.91
C LEU A 252 -2.53 12.62 0.44
N GLN A 253 -1.72 11.64 0.05
CA GLN A 253 -1.40 11.32 -1.35
C GLN A 253 -2.53 10.58 -2.08
N GLY A 254 -3.67 10.35 -1.42
CA GLY A 254 -4.88 9.76 -1.97
C GLY A 254 -5.06 8.27 -1.71
N ALA A 255 -4.21 7.65 -0.88
CA ALA A 255 -4.38 6.24 -0.54
C ALA A 255 -5.74 6.00 0.13
N ARG A 256 -6.41 4.93 -0.28
CA ARG A 256 -7.66 4.43 0.29
C ARG A 256 -7.48 3.13 1.09
N MET A 257 -6.31 2.52 0.96
CA MET A 257 -5.90 1.32 1.68
C MET A 257 -4.42 1.42 2.03
N VAL A 258 -4.03 0.98 3.22
CA VAL A 258 -2.63 0.80 3.64
C VAL A 258 -2.39 -0.67 3.96
N ILE A 259 -1.44 -1.27 3.26
CA ILE A 259 -1.09 -2.69 3.38
C ILE A 259 0.19 -2.80 4.21
N VAL A 260 0.20 -3.76 5.13
CA VAL A 260 1.20 -3.89 6.18
C VAL A 260 1.62 -5.35 6.32
N PRO A 261 2.53 -5.88 5.48
CA PRO A 261 3.25 -7.09 5.81
C PRO A 261 4.02 -6.85 7.12
N GLY A 262 3.84 -7.70 8.12
CA GLY A 262 4.54 -7.51 9.38
C GLY A 262 4.48 -8.70 10.33
N ALA A 263 5.59 -8.96 11.02
CA ALA A 263 5.72 -10.00 12.03
C ALA A 263 5.85 -9.34 13.41
N PHE A 264 4.74 -9.08 14.11
CA PHE A 264 4.82 -8.67 15.52
C PHE A 264 5.11 -9.89 16.40
N ASN A 265 5.84 -9.72 17.49
CA ASN A 265 6.17 -10.80 18.43
C ASN A 265 5.09 -11.02 19.51
N LEU A 266 5.24 -12.03 20.36
CA LEU A 266 4.28 -12.36 21.44
C LEU A 266 4.16 -11.29 22.55
N THR A 267 5.11 -10.36 22.67
CA THR A 267 5.00 -9.25 23.65
C THR A 267 4.22 -8.08 23.06
N THR A 268 4.58 -7.66 21.84
CA THR A 268 4.02 -6.48 21.20
C THR A 268 2.75 -6.76 20.39
N GLY A 269 2.57 -7.99 19.92
CA GLY A 269 1.41 -8.44 19.15
C GLY A 269 0.09 -8.26 19.89
N PRO A 270 -0.11 -8.93 21.05
CA PRO A 270 -1.34 -8.82 21.83
C PRO A 270 -1.67 -7.39 22.25
N ALA A 271 -0.64 -6.57 22.54
CA ALA A 271 -0.81 -5.22 23.03
C ALA A 271 -1.07 -4.19 21.89
N HIS A 272 -0.43 -4.36 20.74
CA HIS A 272 -0.31 -3.28 19.75
C HIS A 272 -0.78 -3.63 18.35
N TRP A 273 -0.82 -4.89 17.92
CA TRP A 273 -1.08 -5.24 16.52
C TRP A 273 -2.46 -4.73 16.05
N GLU A 274 -3.53 -5.18 16.70
CA GLU A 274 -4.89 -4.74 16.38
C GLU A 274 -5.05 -3.24 16.62
N LEU A 275 -4.58 -2.75 17.78
CA LEU A 275 -4.71 -1.35 18.16
C LEU A 275 -4.13 -0.42 17.09
N LEU A 276 -2.91 -0.70 16.62
CA LEU A 276 -2.24 0.13 15.64
C LEU A 276 -2.93 0.07 14.27
N LEU A 277 -3.32 -1.11 13.78
CA LEU A 277 -4.07 -1.24 12.52
C LEU A 277 -5.37 -0.44 12.57
N ARG A 278 -6.15 -0.60 13.66
CA ARG A 278 -7.39 0.16 13.86
C ARG A 278 -7.17 1.65 13.95
N SER A 279 -6.12 2.08 14.65
CA SER A 279 -5.76 3.50 14.78
C SER A 279 -5.40 4.10 13.41
N ARG A 280 -4.57 3.41 12.60
CA ARG A 280 -4.23 3.89 11.25
C ARG A 280 -5.44 3.93 10.34
N ALA A 281 -6.37 2.98 10.46
CA ALA A 281 -7.59 2.97 9.66
C ALA A 281 -8.51 4.14 10.00
N VAL A 282 -8.83 4.33 11.29
CA VAL A 282 -9.80 5.34 11.74
C VAL A 282 -9.26 6.77 11.59
N ASP A 283 -8.00 7.03 11.95
CA ASP A 283 -7.44 8.38 11.88
C ASP A 283 -7.36 8.89 10.44
N ASN A 284 -7.09 7.98 9.49
CA ASN A 284 -6.87 8.32 8.09
C ASN A 284 -8.09 8.03 7.21
N GLN A 285 -9.12 7.37 7.75
CA GLN A 285 -10.32 6.92 7.03
C GLN A 285 -9.92 6.17 5.76
N VAL A 286 -9.18 5.08 5.96
CA VAL A 286 -8.69 4.14 4.95
C VAL A 286 -8.86 2.71 5.44
N PHE A 287 -8.89 1.73 4.55
CA PHE A 287 -8.71 0.34 4.96
C PHE A 287 -7.27 0.12 5.44
N THR A 288 -7.07 -0.70 6.45
CA THR A 288 -5.74 -1.23 6.79
C THR A 288 -5.75 -2.75 6.72
N VAL A 289 -4.68 -3.32 6.16
CA VAL A 289 -4.56 -4.76 5.96
C VAL A 289 -3.22 -5.22 6.51
N GLY A 290 -3.22 -5.95 7.63
CA GLY A 290 -2.03 -6.50 8.24
C GLY A 290 -1.87 -7.98 7.90
N VAL A 291 -0.72 -8.40 7.37
CA VAL A 291 -0.43 -9.81 7.05
C VAL A 291 0.85 -10.25 7.72
N ALA A 292 0.72 -11.25 8.58
CA ALA A 292 1.80 -11.78 9.41
C ALA A 292 2.15 -13.22 9.03
N PRO A 293 3.39 -13.67 9.28
CA PRO A 293 3.70 -15.10 9.26
C PRO A 293 2.86 -15.83 10.31
N ALA A 294 2.56 -17.10 10.06
CA ALA A 294 1.98 -17.98 11.07
C ALA A 294 2.92 -18.13 12.27
N ARG A 295 2.35 -18.40 13.44
CA ARG A 295 3.13 -18.62 14.66
C ARG A 295 3.89 -19.94 14.55
N ASP A 296 5.18 -19.89 14.82
CA ASP A 296 6.01 -21.05 15.08
C ASP A 296 6.77 -20.83 16.40
N GLU A 297 6.42 -21.61 17.43
CA GLU A 297 7.05 -21.52 18.76
C GLU A 297 8.49 -22.03 18.78
N ARG A 298 8.94 -22.70 17.71
CA ARG A 298 10.32 -23.19 17.56
C ARG A 298 11.23 -22.18 16.85
N ALA A 299 10.66 -21.18 16.20
CA ALA A 299 11.42 -20.11 15.58
C ALA A 299 12.03 -19.19 16.66
N SER A 300 13.21 -18.62 16.39
CA SER A 300 13.81 -17.65 17.33
C SER A 300 12.97 -16.37 17.45
N TYR A 301 12.28 -16.00 16.38
CA TYR A 301 11.34 -14.89 16.34
C TYR A 301 9.94 -15.46 16.17
N VAL A 302 9.21 -15.53 17.29
CA VAL A 302 7.87 -16.11 17.31
C VAL A 302 6.85 -15.05 16.88
N SER A 303 6.35 -15.18 15.65
CA SER A 303 5.28 -14.32 15.13
C SER A 303 3.99 -14.48 15.95
N TYR A 304 3.33 -13.36 16.21
CA TYR A 304 2.01 -13.33 16.83
C TYR A 304 0.94 -13.96 15.93
N GLY A 305 1.08 -13.81 14.60
CA GLY A 305 0.07 -14.17 13.61
C GLY A 305 -1.02 -13.10 13.53
N HIS A 306 -2.28 -13.52 13.51
CA HIS A 306 -3.45 -12.64 13.52
C HIS A 306 -3.53 -11.65 12.36
N SER A 307 -3.21 -12.12 11.15
CA SER A 307 -3.46 -11.36 9.91
C SER A 307 -4.92 -10.91 9.85
N MET A 308 -5.15 -9.64 9.51
CA MET A 308 -6.48 -9.03 9.63
C MET A 308 -6.70 -7.85 8.68
N VAL A 309 -7.97 -7.51 8.50
CA VAL A 309 -8.41 -6.34 7.75
C VAL A 309 -9.28 -5.47 8.64
N VAL A 310 -9.06 -4.16 8.58
CA VAL A 310 -9.85 -3.15 9.29
C VAL A 310 -10.43 -2.15 8.30
N ASP A 311 -11.71 -1.81 8.47
CA ASP A 311 -12.41 -0.81 7.66
C ASP A 311 -12.06 0.65 8.06
N PRO A 312 -12.42 1.64 7.23
CA PRO A 312 -12.20 3.06 7.51
C PRO A 312 -12.85 3.60 8.80
N TRP A 313 -13.79 2.86 9.40
CA TRP A 313 -14.43 3.19 10.67
C TRP A 313 -13.72 2.57 11.88
N GLY A 314 -12.64 1.82 11.64
CA GLY A 314 -11.88 1.11 12.68
C GLY A 314 -12.51 -0.21 13.10
N GLN A 315 -13.45 -0.76 12.32
CA GLN A 315 -14.04 -2.08 12.56
C GLN A 315 -13.18 -3.17 11.91
N VAL A 316 -12.88 -4.23 12.68
CA VAL A 316 -12.24 -5.43 12.15
C VAL A 316 -13.25 -6.19 11.28
N VAL A 317 -12.96 -6.33 9.98
CA VAL A 317 -13.85 -7.00 9.02
C VAL A 317 -13.51 -8.48 8.84
N GLY A 318 -12.28 -8.87 9.16
CA GLY A 318 -11.83 -10.26 9.14
C GLY A 318 -10.47 -10.41 9.80
N GLN A 319 -10.24 -11.54 10.46
CA GLN A 319 -9.01 -11.82 11.20
C GLN A 319 -8.77 -13.33 11.30
N LEU A 320 -7.51 -13.74 11.19
CA LEU A 320 -7.05 -15.10 11.46
C LEU A 320 -6.62 -15.28 12.92
N GLY A 321 -6.47 -16.55 13.32
CA GLY A 321 -5.79 -16.92 14.56
C GLY A 321 -4.26 -16.84 14.44
N ALA A 322 -3.56 -17.61 15.24
CA ALA A 322 -2.10 -17.75 15.17
C ALA A 322 -1.62 -18.76 14.11
N GLU A 323 -2.47 -19.75 13.79
CA GLU A 323 -2.15 -20.87 12.92
C GLU A 323 -2.02 -20.48 11.43
N PRO A 324 -1.35 -21.30 10.61
CA PRO A 324 -1.37 -21.15 9.16
C PRO A 324 -2.80 -21.03 8.62
N GLY A 325 -3.03 -20.06 7.73
CA GLY A 325 -4.36 -19.84 7.18
C GLY A 325 -4.39 -18.85 6.02
N LEU A 326 -5.43 -19.00 5.20
CA LEU A 326 -5.76 -18.10 4.11
C LEU A 326 -7.08 -17.41 4.46
N LEU A 327 -7.08 -16.08 4.53
CA LEU A 327 -8.30 -15.29 4.74
C LEU A 327 -8.62 -14.51 3.47
N THR A 328 -9.80 -14.75 2.91
CA THR A 328 -10.33 -14.01 1.76
C THR A 328 -11.48 -13.11 2.19
N VAL A 329 -11.40 -11.81 1.88
CA VAL A 329 -12.39 -10.79 2.27
C VAL A 329 -12.80 -9.98 1.05
N GLU A 330 -14.11 -9.79 0.84
CA GLU A 330 -14.63 -8.83 -0.14
C GLU A 330 -14.85 -7.48 0.55
N LEU A 331 -14.17 -6.44 0.05
CA LEU A 331 -14.29 -5.08 0.55
C LEU A 331 -15.13 -4.22 -0.37
N ASP A 332 -15.97 -3.35 0.20
CA ASP A 332 -16.61 -2.25 -0.50
C ASP A 332 -15.77 -0.97 -0.33
N LEU A 333 -15.14 -0.53 -1.40
CA LEU A 333 -14.27 0.64 -1.44
C LEU A 333 -15.04 1.97 -1.37
N THR A 334 -16.35 1.97 -1.63
CA THR A 334 -17.20 3.16 -1.41
C THR A 334 -17.34 3.48 0.07
N ARG A 335 -17.08 2.51 0.96
CA ARG A 335 -17.06 2.72 2.42
C ARG A 335 -16.13 3.86 2.85
N VAL A 336 -15.02 4.05 2.14
CA VAL A 336 -14.10 5.17 2.39
C VAL A 336 -14.80 6.52 2.22
N ASP A 337 -15.56 6.68 1.14
CA ASP A 337 -16.28 7.92 0.86
C ASP A 337 -17.42 8.13 1.85
N GLN A 338 -18.19 7.08 2.13
CA GLN A 338 -19.27 7.12 3.12
C GLN A 338 -18.76 7.58 4.50
N VAL A 339 -17.65 7.02 4.97
CA VAL A 339 -17.05 7.37 6.26
C VAL A 339 -16.51 8.80 6.26
N ARG A 340 -15.83 9.22 5.19
CA ARG A 340 -15.33 10.60 5.06
C ARG A 340 -16.46 11.63 4.95
N GLN A 341 -17.60 11.26 4.38
CA GLN A 341 -18.79 12.12 4.33
C GLN A 341 -19.45 12.21 5.71
N ALA A 342 -19.62 11.08 6.40
CA ALA A 342 -20.25 11.03 7.72
C ALA A 342 -19.41 11.69 8.81
N MET A 343 -18.08 11.57 8.71
CA MET A 343 -17.11 12.14 9.65
C MET A 343 -16.00 12.88 8.87
N PRO A 344 -16.17 14.17 8.53
CA PRO A 344 -15.29 14.87 7.60
C PRO A 344 -13.97 15.36 8.23
N LEU A 345 -13.20 14.45 8.82
CA LEU A 345 -11.91 14.74 9.49
C LEU A 345 -10.96 15.55 8.58
N TRP A 346 -10.99 15.25 7.29
CA TRP A 346 -10.18 15.89 6.26
C TRP A 346 -10.44 17.39 6.10
N GLN A 347 -11.71 17.79 6.19
CA GLN A 347 -12.13 19.18 6.09
C GLN A 347 -11.78 19.96 7.36
N HIS A 348 -11.73 19.25 8.50
CA HIS A 348 -11.43 19.84 9.81
C HIS A 348 -9.92 19.90 10.10
N ARG A 349 -9.06 19.41 9.20
CA ARG A 349 -7.62 19.59 9.34
C ARG A 349 -7.27 21.08 9.32
N ARG A 350 -6.25 21.46 10.10
CA ARG A 350 -5.77 22.84 10.25
C ARG A 350 -4.38 23.02 9.62
N PRO A 351 -4.27 23.00 8.28
CA PRO A 351 -2.99 23.16 7.60
C PRO A 351 -2.35 24.54 7.83
N ASP A 352 -3.13 25.51 8.30
CA ASP A 352 -2.67 26.81 8.79
C ASP A 352 -1.89 26.73 10.11
N LEU A 353 -2.09 25.67 10.91
CA LEU A 353 -1.39 25.45 12.18
C LEU A 353 -0.29 24.39 12.07
N TYR A 354 -0.47 23.38 11.22
CA TYR A 354 0.50 22.31 11.06
C TYR A 354 0.63 21.88 9.60
N THR A 355 1.82 21.48 9.20
CA THR A 355 2.05 20.85 7.90
C THR A 355 2.82 19.55 8.10
N LEU A 356 2.35 18.48 7.47
CA LEU A 356 3.11 17.26 7.28
C LEU A 356 3.75 17.35 5.89
N LYS A 357 5.07 17.49 5.85
CA LYS A 357 5.84 17.59 4.61
C LYS A 357 6.75 16.38 4.51
N LEU A 358 6.67 15.67 3.38
CA LEU A 358 7.71 14.72 2.99
C LEU A 358 8.93 15.55 2.55
N THR A 359 10.02 15.45 3.29
CA THR A 359 11.25 16.24 3.07
C THR A 359 12.07 15.72 1.92
#